data_AF-A0A430ANY9-F1
#
_entry.id   AF-A0A430ANY9-F1
#
_cell.length_a   1.000
_cell.length_b   1.000
_cell.length_c   1.000
_cell.angle_alpha   90.00
_cell.angle_beta   90.00
_cell.angle_gamma   90.00
#
_symmetry.space_group_name_H-M   'P 1'
#
loop_
_entity.id
_entity.type
_entity.pdbx_description
1 polymer ?
#
loop_
_entity_poly.entity_id
_entity_poly.type
_entity_poly.pdbx_seq_one_letter_code
_entity_poly.pdbx_strand_id
1 'polypeptide(L)'
;MILRMFDVMDSACEKANDTLGSSIRFPRPSKRHLKHTQVLNVTTGVACIMVGMVTPYKKVALLGGLSLLGAGFVGSQLKHFD
;
A
#
# COMPACT_ATOMS: atom_id res chain seq x y z
N MET A 1 6.37 -9.61 5.69
CA MET A 1 6.78 -8.42 6.48
C MET A 1 5.56 -7.63 6.96
N ILE A 2 4.63 -7.23 6.08
CA ILE A 2 3.40 -6.53 6.46
C ILE A 2 2.48 -7.38 7.38
N LEU A 3 2.38 -8.69 7.15
CA LEU A 3 1.59 -9.57 8.03
C LEU A 3 2.09 -9.53 9.48
N ARG A 4 3.40 -9.58 9.70
CA ARG A 4 3.99 -9.42 11.05
C ARG A 4 3.70 -8.07 11.65
N MET A 5 3.62 -7.02 10.83
CA MET A 5 3.27 -5.68 11.29
C MET A 5 1.82 -5.62 11.76
N PHE A 6 0.90 -6.30 11.06
CA PHE A 6 -0.49 -6.43 11.52
C PHE A 6 -0.62 -7.22 12.80
N ASP A 7 0.14 -8.31 12.98
CA ASP A 7 0.09 -9.08 14.22
C ASP A 7 0.62 -8.27 15.43
N VAL A 8 1.68 -7.48 15.24
CA VAL A 8 2.17 -6.55 16.27
C VAL A 8 1.12 -5.49 16.62
N MET A 9 0.41 -4.97 15.63
CA MET A 9 -0.64 -3.97 15.85
C MET A 9 -1.88 -4.58 16.51
N ASP A 10 -2.27 -5.80 16.14
CA ASP A 10 -3.36 -6.54 16.80
C ASP A 10 -3.00 -6.77 18.28
N SER A 11 -1.78 -7.21 18.61
CA SER A 11 -1.34 -7.35 20.01
C SER A 11 -1.30 -6.03 20.78
N ALA A 12 -0.99 -4.91 20.12
CA ALA A 12 -1.04 -3.59 20.75
C ALA A 12 -2.49 -3.16 21.04
N CYS A 13 -3.41 -3.39 20.10
CA CYS A 13 -4.84 -3.16 20.28
C CYS A 13 -5.43 -4.07 21.36
N GLU A 14 -5.02 -5.33 21.44
CA GLU A 14 -5.45 -6.27 22.49
C GLU A 14 -5.02 -5.79 23.89
N LYS A 15 -3.76 -5.38 24.06
CA LYS A 15 -3.30 -4.79 25.33
C LYS A 15 -4.04 -3.50 25.70
N ALA A 16 -4.35 -2.67 24.72
CA ALA A 16 -5.13 -1.44 24.94
C ALA A 16 -6.58 -1.77 25.34
N ASN A 17 -7.18 -2.77 24.71
CA ASN A 17 -8.53 -3.25 25.02
C ASN A 17 -8.61 -3.80 26.45
N ASP A 18 -7.65 -4.61 26.87
CA ASP A 18 -7.58 -5.17 28.22
C ASP A 18 -7.43 -4.08 29.29
N THR A 19 -6.76 -2.98 28.96
CA THR A 19 -6.53 -1.87 29.89
C THR A 19 -7.72 -0.89 29.95
N LEU A 20 -8.40 -0.67 28.81
CA LEU A 20 -9.44 0.35 28.67
C LEU A 20 -10.87 -0.22 28.68
N GLY A 21 -11.03 -1.55 28.70
CA GLY A 21 -12.33 -2.21 28.62
C GLY A 21 -13.04 -2.00 27.27
N SER A 22 -12.31 -1.60 26.24
CA SER A 22 -12.82 -1.34 24.89
C SER A 22 -12.58 -2.55 23.97
N SER A 23 -13.32 -2.65 22.87
CA SER A 23 -13.12 -3.70 21.86
C SER A 23 -12.71 -3.06 20.54
N ILE A 24 -11.44 -2.67 20.46
CA ILE A 24 -10.82 -2.08 19.26
C ILE A 24 -10.11 -3.20 18.50
N ARG A 25 -10.50 -3.40 17.23
CA ARG A 25 -9.83 -4.33 16.33
C ARG A 25 -9.02 -3.56 15.30
N PHE A 26 -7.80 -4.01 15.01
CA PHE A 26 -7.01 -3.37 13.97
C PHE A 26 -7.61 -3.65 12.58
N PRO A 27 -7.94 -2.63 11.77
CA PRO A 27 -8.56 -2.83 10.47
C PRO A 27 -7.56 -3.47 9.49
N ARG A 28 -7.85 -4.69 9.05
CA ARG A 28 -7.03 -5.38 8.04
C ARG A 28 -7.47 -4.99 6.62
N PRO A 29 -6.55 -4.64 5.72
CA PRO A 29 -6.90 -4.29 4.35
C PRO A 29 -7.46 -5.50 3.60
N SER A 30 -8.56 -5.29 2.87
CA SER A 30 -9.15 -6.32 2.01
C SER A 30 -8.29 -6.57 0.76
N LYS A 31 -8.22 -7.83 0.31
CA LYS A 31 -7.58 -8.22 -0.97
C LYS A 31 -8.06 -7.35 -2.13
N ARG A 32 -9.36 -7.01 -2.16
CA ARG A 32 -9.96 -6.19 -3.22
C ARG A 32 -9.41 -4.77 -3.22
N HIS A 33 -9.24 -4.18 -2.03
CA HIS A 33 -8.65 -2.85 -1.90
C HIS A 33 -7.18 -2.85 -2.35
N LEU A 34 -6.40 -3.86 -1.97
CA LEU A 34 -5.02 -3.99 -2.41
C LEU A 34 -4.88 -4.14 -3.94
N LYS A 35 -5.76 -4.94 -4.59
CA LYS A 35 -5.82 -5.04 -6.06
C LYS A 35 -6.13 -3.69 -6.72
N HIS A 36 -7.12 -2.97 -6.19
CA HIS A 36 -7.46 -1.63 -6.70
C HIS A 36 -6.30 -0.65 -6.55
N THR A 37 -5.64 -0.62 -5.40
CA THR A 37 -4.47 0.23 -5.16
C THR A 37 -3.32 -0.11 -6.10
N GLN A 38 -3.07 -1.39 -6.38
CA GLN A 38 -2.06 -1.80 -7.34
C GLN A 38 -2.36 -1.26 -8.74
N VAL A 39 -3.60 -1.42 -9.22
CA VAL A 39 -4.02 -0.90 -10.53
C VAL A 39 -3.86 0.62 -10.57
N LEU A 40 -4.35 1.33 -9.55
CA LEU A 40 -4.24 2.79 -9.46
C LEU A 40 -2.78 3.27 -9.47
N ASN A 41 -1.89 2.63 -8.72
CA ASN A 41 -0.47 2.98 -8.73
C ASN A 41 0.16 2.72 -10.10
N VAL A 42 -0.20 1.63 -10.80
CA VAL A 42 0.30 1.38 -12.17
C VAL A 42 -0.20 2.47 -13.13
N THR A 43 -1.51 2.72 -13.15
CA THR A 43 -2.11 3.70 -14.06
C THR A 43 -1.56 5.10 -13.81
N THR A 44 -1.45 5.50 -12.53
CA THR A 44 -0.90 6.81 -12.14
C THR A 44 0.58 6.91 -12.45
N GLY A 45 1.36 5.84 -12.22
CA GLY A 45 2.78 5.78 -12.55
C GLY A 45 3.02 5.96 -14.05
N VAL A 46 2.28 5.24 -14.89
CA VAL A 46 2.37 5.35 -16.36
C VAL A 46 1.98 6.76 -16.84
N ALA A 47 0.90 7.32 -16.29
CA ALA A 47 0.48 8.69 -16.61
C ALA A 47 1.55 9.72 -16.25
N CYS A 48 2.13 9.63 -15.05
CA CYS A 48 3.24 10.49 -14.63
C CYS A 48 4.49 10.34 -15.51
N ILE A 49 4.82 9.12 -15.95
CA ILE A 49 5.94 8.91 -16.88
C ILE A 49 5.67 9.60 -18.21
N MET A 50 4.49 9.39 -18.80
CA MET A 50 4.15 10.04 -20.08
C MET A 50 4.16 11.57 -19.97
N VAL A 51 3.55 12.11 -18.92
CA VAL A 51 3.55 13.58 -18.68
C VAL A 51 4.98 14.09 -18.44
N GLY A 52 5.78 13.38 -17.65
CA GLY A 52 7.17 13.75 -17.37
C GLY A 52 8.11 13.64 -18.57
N MET A 53 7.75 12.86 -19.60
CA MET A 53 8.47 12.79 -20.87
C MET A 53 8.11 13.93 -21.83
N VAL A 54 6.83 14.35 -21.85
CA VAL A 54 6.35 15.42 -22.75
C VAL A 54 6.63 16.81 -22.16
N THR A 55 6.67 16.93 -20.83
CA THR A 55 6.95 18.19 -20.14
C THR A 55 8.44 18.35 -19.82
N PRO A 56 8.94 19.58 -19.61
CA PRO A 56 10.32 19.82 -19.17
C PRO A 56 10.62 19.24 -17.76
N TYR A 57 9.60 18.79 -17.03
CA TYR A 57 9.70 18.30 -15.66
C TYR A 57 10.11 16.81 -15.62
N LYS A 58 11.36 16.52 -15.98
CA LYS A 58 11.93 15.15 -15.94
C LYS A 58 11.81 14.45 -14.57
N LYS A 59 11.70 15.22 -13.47
CA LYS A 59 11.49 14.68 -12.12
C LYS A 59 10.11 14.03 -11.95
N VAL A 60 9.11 14.43 -12.72
CA VAL A 60 7.77 13.81 -12.71
C VAL A 60 7.83 12.38 -13.27
N ALA A 61 8.70 12.13 -14.25
CA ALA A 61 8.93 10.77 -14.75
C ALA A 61 9.59 9.87 -13.68
N LEU A 62 10.51 10.41 -12.87
CA LEU A 62 11.09 9.68 -11.73
C LEU A 62 10.03 9.31 -10.68
N LEU A 63 9.10 10.21 -10.37
CA LEU A 63 7.97 9.94 -9.47
C LEU A 63 7.06 8.84 -10.04
N GLY A 64 6.83 8.85 -11.36
CA GLY A 64 6.10 7.78 -12.04
C GLY A 64 6.79 6.42 -11.94
N GLY A 65 8.12 6.38 -12.10
CA GLY A 65 8.91 5.17 -11.87
C GLY A 65 8.83 4.66 -10.43
N LEU A 66 8.89 5.57 -9.44
CA LEU A 66 8.71 5.22 -8.03
C LEU A 66 7.32 4.63 -7.74
N SER A 67 6.28 5.15 -8.39
CA SER A 67 4.91 4.64 -8.28
C SER A 67 4.78 3.21 -8.81
N LEU A 68 5.48 2.88 -9.92
CA LEU A 68 5.52 1.51 -10.45
C LEU A 68 6.26 0.54 -9.53
N LEU A 69 7.36 0.96 -8.90
CA LEU A 69 8.04 0.15 -7.88
C LEU A 69 7.11 -0.13 -6.68
N GLY A 70 6.36 0.89 -6.25
CA GLY A 70 5.33 0.74 -5.22
C GLY A 70 4.24 -0.24 -5.61
N ALA A 71 3.78 -0.21 -6.87
CA ALA A 71 2.82 -1.18 -7.39
C ALA A 71 3.37 -2.61 -7.39
N GLY A 72 4.64 -2.79 -7.77
CA GLY A 72 5.33 -4.09 -7.71
C GLY A 72 5.42 -4.64 -6.28
N PHE A 73 5.74 -3.77 -5.31
CA PHE A 73 5.74 -4.14 -3.89
C PHE A 73 4.34 -4.57 -3.43
N VAL A 74 3.29 -3.79 -3.73
CA VAL A 74 1.90 -4.15 -3.39
C VAL A 74 1.48 -5.47 -4.03
N GLY A 75 1.86 -5.72 -5.30
CA GLY A 75 1.60 -6.99 -5.97
C GLY A 75 2.29 -8.19 -5.32
N SER A 76 3.53 -8.03 -4.86
CA SER A 76 4.23 -9.06 -4.08
C SER A 76 3.56 -9.32 -2.73
N GLN A 77 3.01 -8.28 -2.08
CA GLN A 77 2.22 -8.47 -0.86
C GLN A 77 0.92 -9.21 -1.15
N LEU A 78 0.25 -8.88 -2.27
CA LEU A 78 -1.00 -9.51 -2.68
C LEU A 78 -0.86 -11.03 -2.86
N LYS A 79 0.26 -11.49 -3.43
CA LYS A 79 0.59 -12.93 -3.57
C LYS A 79 0.72 -13.66 -2.23
N HIS A 80 1.04 -12.96 -1.15
CA HIS A 80 1.08 -13.54 0.19
C HIS A 80 -0.28 -13.58 0.89
N PHE A 81 -1.31 -12.96 0.31
CA PHE A 81 -2.68 -13.07 0.80
C PHE A 81 -3.47 -14.20 0.12
N ASP A 82 -3.07 -14.68 -1.06
CA ASP A 82 -3.62 -15.87 -1.74
C ASP A 82 -3.07 -17.17 -1.17
#